data_AF-A0A7W1FYZ5-F1
#
_entry.id   AF-A0A7W1FYZ5-F1
#
_cell.length_a   1.000
_cell.length_b   1.000
_cell.length_c   1.000
_cell.angle_alpha   90.00
_cell.angle_beta   90.00
_cell.angle_gamma   90.00
#
_symmetry.space_group_name_H-M   'P 1'
#
loop_
_entity.id
_entity.type
_entity.pdbx_description
1 polymer ?
#
loop_
_entity_poly.entity_id
_entity_poly.type
_entity_poly.pdbx_seq_one_letter_code
_entity_poly.pdbx_strand_id
1 'polypeptide(L)'
;MYILYAVAAFCLLYVFYHWRTASLRKDKEILEQTVKQRTSEAIHQKEEAEEQKHIVEAKQREILDSIHYAKKIQEALLGDEEHVSKHLPMHFILFKPKDIISGDFYWTLEKQDHLYIAAADCTGHGVPGAMM
;
A
#
# COMPACT_ATOMS: atom_id res chain seq x y z
N MET A 1 -36.97 12.51 70.35
CA MET A 1 -35.60 12.15 69.93
C MET A 1 -35.60 11.42 68.59
N TYR A 2 -36.31 10.29 68.42
CA TYR A 2 -36.33 9.50 67.17
C TYR A 2 -36.84 10.23 65.91
N ILE A 3 -37.88 11.06 66.05
CA ILE A 3 -38.44 11.83 64.91
C ILE A 3 -37.41 12.80 64.33
N LEU A 4 -36.58 13.40 65.19
CA LEU A 4 -35.55 14.36 64.78
C LEU A 4 -34.45 13.68 63.96
N TYR A 5 -34.06 12.46 64.35
CA TYR A 5 -33.11 11.64 63.57
C TYR A 5 -33.70 11.19 62.23
N ALA A 6 -34.98 10.83 62.19
CA ALA A 6 -35.64 10.43 60.94
C ALA A 6 -35.71 11.59 59.93
N VAL A 7 -36.04 12.79 60.39
CA VAL A 7 -36.05 14.00 59.54
C VAL A 7 -34.64 14.34 59.06
N ALA A 8 -33.63 14.27 59.94
CA ALA A 8 -32.24 14.52 59.55
C ALA A 8 -31.74 13.51 58.49
N ALA A 9 -32.06 12.22 58.65
CA ALA A 9 -31.71 11.19 57.69
C ALA A 9 -32.39 11.42 56.32
N PHE A 10 -33.66 11.82 56.32
CA PHE A 10 -34.38 12.12 55.09
C PHE A 10 -33.81 13.35 54.36
N CYS A 11 -33.45 14.41 55.10
CA CYS A 11 -32.77 15.57 54.55
C CYS A 11 -31.41 15.20 53.95
N LEU A 12 -30.61 14.37 54.63
CA LEU A 12 -29.34 13.89 54.11
C LEU A 12 -29.49 13.07 52.83
N LEU A 13 -30.47 12.16 52.77
CA LEU A 13 -30.78 11.38 51.58
C LEU A 13 -31.26 12.25 50.41
N TYR A 14 -32.10 13.25 50.69
CA TYR A 14 -32.58 14.20 49.69
C TYR A 14 -31.44 15.04 49.10
N VAL A 15 -30.57 15.59 49.96
CA VAL A 15 -29.38 16.34 49.54
C VAL A 15 -28.43 15.43 48.75
N PHE A 16 -28.21 14.19 49.20
CA PHE A 16 -27.38 13.22 48.50
C PHE A 16 -27.94 12.87 47.10
N TYR A 17 -29.24 12.63 47.01
CA TYR A 17 -29.93 12.37 45.74
C TYR A 17 -29.80 13.55 44.77
N HIS A 18 -30.03 14.78 45.26
CA HIS A 18 -29.89 15.99 44.44
C HIS A 18 -28.44 16.26 44.02
N TRP A 19 -27.48 16.02 44.90
CA TRP A 19 -26.06 16.17 44.57
C TRP A 19 -25.60 15.14 43.53
N ARG A 20 -26.03 13.88 43.68
CA ARG A 20 -25.70 12.79 42.74
C ARG A 20 -26.31 13.01 41.36
N THR A 21 -27.55 13.47 41.28
CA THR A 21 -28.22 13.77 40.00
C THR A 21 -27.58 14.95 39.28
N ALA A 22 -27.09 15.96 40.00
CA ALA A 22 -26.34 17.06 39.43
C ALA A 22 -24.96 16.61 38.91
N SER A 23 -24.26 15.74 39.64
CA SER A 23 -22.97 15.18 39.20
C SER A 23 -23.12 14.36 37.90
N LEU A 24 -24.13 13.50 37.84
CA LEU A 24 -24.39 12.64 36.67
C LEU A 24 -24.63 13.44 35.37
N ARG A 25 -25.25 14.63 35.47
CA ARG A 25 -25.43 15.50 34.30
C ARG A 25 -24.09 16.05 33.80
N LYS A 26 -23.21 16.50 34.70
CA LYS A 26 -21.87 16.98 34.34
C LYS A 26 -21.02 15.88 33.71
N ASP A 27 -21.04 14.68 34.27
CA ASP A 27 -20.31 13.53 33.73
C ASP A 27 -20.80 13.18 32.32
N LYS A 28 -22.12 13.25 32.08
CA LYS A 28 -22.71 13.05 30.76
C LYS A 28 -22.27 14.11 29.75
N GLU A 29 -22.27 15.39 30.14
CA GLU A 29 -21.81 16.50 29.29
C GLU A 29 -20.33 16.37 28.92
N ILE A 30 -19.48 16.03 29.90
CA ILE A 30 -18.04 15.77 29.67
C ILE A 30 -17.86 14.58 28.73
N LEU A 31 -18.63 13.51 28.91
CA LEU A 31 -18.58 12.34 28.04
C LEU A 31 -19.02 12.69 26.61
N GLU A 32 -20.11 13.43 26.43
CA GLU A 32 -20.58 13.86 25.11
C GLU A 32 -19.54 14.76 24.42
N GLN A 33 -18.91 15.68 25.15
CA GLN A 33 -17.81 16.50 24.63
C GLN A 33 -16.59 15.67 24.26
N THR A 34 -16.21 14.71 25.10
CA THR A 34 -15.06 13.82 24.86
C THR A 34 -15.29 12.96 23.63
N VAL A 35 -16.47 12.33 23.50
CA VAL A 35 -16.84 11.53 22.34
C VAL A 35 -16.84 12.40 21.08
N LYS A 36 -17.41 13.60 21.13
CA LYS A 36 -17.41 14.53 20.00
C LYS A 36 -15.99 14.92 19.58
N GLN A 37 -15.12 15.22 20.54
CA GLN A 37 -13.72 15.54 20.28
C GLN A 37 -12.99 14.35 19.65
N ARG A 38 -13.08 13.16 20.24
CA ARG A 38 -12.48 11.93 19.71
C ARG A 38 -13.00 11.57 18.32
N THR A 39 -14.28 11.79 18.08
CA THR A 39 -14.88 11.55 16.76
C THR A 39 -14.33 12.52 15.73
N SER A 40 -14.17 13.80 16.09
CA SER A 40 -13.55 14.81 15.23
C SER A 40 -12.08 14.49 14.94
N GLU A 41 -11.32 14.09 15.95
CA GLU A 41 -9.92 13.66 15.82
C GLU A 41 -9.81 12.44 14.88
N ALA A 42 -10.68 11.44 15.04
CA ALA A 42 -10.70 10.24 14.20
C ALA A 42 -11.09 10.55 12.75
N ILE A 43 -12.04 11.46 12.51
CA ILE A 43 -12.39 11.91 11.16
C ILE A 43 -11.18 12.59 10.51
N HIS A 44 -10.52 13.50 11.23
CA HIS A 44 -9.35 14.21 10.70
C HIS A 44 -8.20 13.26 10.36
N GLN A 45 -7.87 12.31 11.24
CA GLN A 45 -6.86 11.29 10.97
C GLN A 45 -7.23 10.40 9.78
N LYS A 46 -8.51 10.10 9.60
CA LYS A 46 -8.99 9.34 8.46
C LYS A 46 -8.82 10.11 7.15
N GLU A 47 -9.14 11.40 7.15
CA GLU A 47 -8.94 12.28 5.99
C GLU A 47 -7.46 12.36 5.61
N GLU A 48 -6.57 12.57 6.58
CA GLU A 48 -5.12 12.57 6.35
C GLU A 48 -4.62 11.23 5.80
N ALA A 49 -5.11 10.12 6.34
CA ALA A 49 -4.74 8.78 5.87
C ALA A 49 -5.25 8.50 4.44
N GLU A 50 -6.45 8.98 4.10
CA GLU A 50 -6.99 8.87 2.74
C GLU A 50 -6.19 9.72 1.75
N GLU A 51 -5.77 10.92 2.13
CA GLU A 51 -4.91 11.77 1.31
C GLU A 51 -3.54 11.12 1.06
N GLN A 52 -2.89 10.63 2.12
CA GLN A 52 -1.61 9.92 2.01
C GLN A 52 -1.73 8.68 1.13
N LYS A 53 -2.82 7.92 1.28
CA LYS A 53 -3.10 6.76 0.42
C LYS A 53 -3.22 7.17 -1.04
N HIS A 54 -3.95 8.24 -1.35
CA HIS A 54 -4.08 8.74 -2.71
C HIS A 54 -2.73 9.13 -3.33
N ILE A 55 -1.86 9.78 -2.56
CA ILE A 55 -0.51 10.16 -3.01
C ILE A 55 0.33 8.91 -3.31
N VAL A 56 0.31 7.92 -2.41
CA VAL A 56 1.04 6.66 -2.59
C VAL A 56 0.55 5.91 -3.82
N GLU A 57 -0.77 5.80 -4.01
CA GLU A 57 -1.36 5.12 -5.18
C GLU A 57 -1.01 5.82 -6.49
N ALA A 58 -1.03 7.16 -6.52
CA ALA A 58 -0.62 7.93 -7.69
C ALA A 58 0.86 7.69 -8.03
N LYS A 59 1.74 7.72 -7.03
CA LYS A 59 3.18 7.47 -7.22
C LYS A 59 3.47 6.03 -7.63
N GLN A 60 2.76 5.06 -7.07
CA GLN A 60 2.88 3.67 -7.45
C GLN A 60 2.49 3.46 -8.93
N ARG A 61 1.43 4.14 -9.39
CA ARG A 61 1.02 4.09 -10.80
C ARG A 61 2.10 4.64 -11.72
N GLU A 62 2.66 5.81 -11.42
CA GLU A 62 3.75 6.41 -12.19
C GLU A 62 4.98 5.49 -12.29
N ILE A 63 5.34 4.81 -11.18
CA ILE A 63 6.45 3.84 -11.15
C ILE A 63 6.12 2.63 -12.03
N LEU A 64 4.93 2.05 -11.91
CA LEU A 64 4.53 0.89 -12.71
C LEU A 64 4.49 1.22 -14.21
N ASP A 65 3.99 2.39 -14.59
CA ASP A 65 3.98 2.86 -15.98
C ASP A 65 5.41 2.97 -16.53
N SER A 66 6.34 3.47 -15.72
CA SER A 66 7.76 3.56 -16.09
C SER A 66 8.40 2.17 -16.26
N ILE A 67 8.07 1.21 -15.39
CA ILE A 67 8.54 -0.18 -15.51
C ILE A 67 7.96 -0.85 -16.76
N HIS A 68 6.68 -0.63 -17.06
CA HIS A 68 6.06 -1.16 -18.28
C HIS A 68 6.67 -0.55 -19.55
N TYR A 69 7.04 0.73 -19.52
CA TYR A 69 7.77 1.34 -20.61
C TYR A 69 9.16 0.71 -20.79
N ALA A 70 9.90 0.49 -19.69
CA ALA A 70 11.18 -0.21 -19.73
C ALA A 70 11.05 -1.64 -20.28
N LYS A 71 9.98 -2.36 -19.93
CA LYS A 71 9.68 -3.68 -20.51
C LYS A 71 9.56 -3.65 -22.03
N LYS A 72 8.88 -2.63 -22.59
CA LYS A 72 8.78 -2.48 -24.06
C LYS A 72 10.14 -2.27 -24.71
N ILE A 73 11.03 -1.52 -24.06
CA ILE A 73 12.42 -1.35 -24.54
C ILE A 73 13.15 -2.69 -24.48
N GLN A 74 13.06 -3.41 -23.35
CA GLN A 74 13.68 -4.74 -23.21
C GLN A 74 13.16 -5.72 -24.27
N GLU A 75 11.86 -5.79 -24.52
CA GLU A 75 11.27 -6.64 -25.55
C GLU A 75 11.73 -6.27 -26.96
N ALA A 76 11.95 -4.98 -27.24
CA ALA A 76 12.50 -4.53 -28.52
C ALA A 76 14.00 -4.86 -28.70
N LEU A 77 14.72 -5.07 -27.60
CA LEU A 77 16.14 -5.47 -27.60
C LEU A 77 16.32 -6.98 -27.64
N LEU A 78 15.39 -7.74 -27.05
CA LEU A 78 15.37 -9.20 -27.15
C LEU A 78 15.19 -9.57 -28.64
N GLY A 79 16.08 -10.42 -29.14
CA GLY A 79 16.17 -10.72 -30.57
C GLY A 79 14.86 -11.24 -31.16
N ASP A 80 14.62 -10.91 -32.43
CA ASP A 80 13.45 -11.34 -33.18
C ASP A 80 13.42 -12.87 -33.34
N GLU A 81 12.43 -13.52 -32.72
CA GLU A 81 12.21 -14.97 -32.84
C GLU A 81 12.08 -15.42 -34.30
N GLU A 82 11.57 -14.56 -35.20
CA GLU A 82 11.47 -14.86 -36.62
C GLU A 82 12.85 -14.98 -37.27
N HIS A 83 13.79 -14.12 -36.86
CA HIS A 83 15.17 -14.15 -37.32
C HIS A 83 15.91 -15.41 -36.84
N VAL A 84 15.67 -15.85 -35.60
CA VAL A 84 16.24 -17.10 -35.07
C VAL A 84 15.65 -18.31 -35.78
N SER A 85 14.33 -18.33 -35.98
CA SER A 85 13.60 -19.42 -36.64
C SER A 85 14.06 -19.67 -38.07
N LYS A 86 14.40 -18.60 -38.80
CA LYS A 86 14.92 -18.70 -40.17
C LYS A 86 16.26 -19.43 -40.25
N HIS A 87 17.13 -19.21 -39.27
CA HIS A 87 18.51 -19.74 -39.27
C HIS A 87 18.66 -21.04 -38.47
N LEU A 88 17.77 -21.30 -37.51
CA LEU A 88 17.82 -22.47 -36.65
C LEU A 88 16.43 -23.13 -36.53
N PRO A 89 15.93 -23.82 -37.57
CA PRO A 89 14.53 -24.27 -37.62
C PRO A 89 14.11 -25.29 -36.54
N MET A 90 15.05 -25.98 -35.89
CA MET A 90 14.77 -26.88 -34.77
C MET A 90 15.30 -26.32 -33.45
N HIS A 91 14.63 -25.28 -32.94
CA HIS A 91 14.99 -24.63 -31.67
C HIS A 91 13.76 -24.27 -30.85
N PHE A 92 13.99 -23.89 -29.59
CA PHE A 92 12.99 -23.25 -28.75
C PHE A 92 13.68 -22.21 -27.85
N ILE A 93 12.97 -21.14 -27.52
CA ILE A 93 13.41 -20.15 -26.53
C ILE A 93 12.45 -20.22 -25.34
N LEU A 94 13.02 -20.34 -24.14
CA LEU A 94 12.25 -20.31 -22.89
C LEU A 94 12.66 -19.10 -22.08
N PHE A 95 11.87 -18.03 -22.17
CA PHE A 95 12.09 -16.81 -21.40
C PHE A 95 10.96 -16.62 -20.37
N LYS A 96 11.28 -16.79 -19.08
CA LYS A 96 10.32 -16.74 -17.98
C LYS A 96 10.83 -15.80 -16.87
N PRO A 97 10.71 -14.48 -17.04
CA PRO A 97 11.13 -13.53 -16.03
C PRO A 97 10.31 -13.66 -14.74
N LYS A 98 10.95 -13.43 -13.60
CA LYS A 98 10.30 -13.44 -12.27
C LYS A 98 9.42 -12.21 -12.04
N ASP A 99 9.89 -11.05 -12.48
CA ASP A 99 9.21 -9.75 -12.37
C ASP A 99 8.82 -9.22 -13.76
N ILE A 100 8.24 -8.01 -13.83
CA ILE A 100 7.81 -7.37 -15.08
C ILE A 100 8.96 -7.24 -16.09
N ILE A 101 10.20 -7.08 -15.61
CA ILE A 101 11.43 -6.97 -16.39
C ILE A 101 12.50 -7.89 -15.81
N SER A 102 13.31 -8.47 -16.69
CA SER A 102 14.36 -9.43 -16.35
C SER A 102 15.75 -8.79 -16.30
N GLY A 103 16.66 -9.34 -15.50
CA GLY A 103 18.10 -9.11 -15.72
C GLY A 103 18.66 -10.00 -16.82
N ASP A 104 18.06 -11.18 -16.98
CA ASP A 104 18.40 -12.13 -18.02
C ASP A 104 17.99 -11.62 -19.39
N PHE A 105 18.84 -11.80 -20.40
CA PHE A 105 18.50 -11.51 -21.78
C PHE A 105 19.16 -12.50 -22.74
N TYR A 106 18.60 -12.60 -23.94
CA TYR A 106 19.20 -13.32 -25.04
C TYR A 106 19.30 -12.41 -26.26
N TRP A 107 20.32 -12.63 -27.07
CA TRP A 107 20.56 -11.88 -28.28
C TRP A 107 21.11 -12.77 -29.38
N THR A 108 20.80 -12.44 -30.62
CA THR A 108 21.27 -13.14 -31.80
C THR A 108 21.77 -12.16 -32.85
N LEU A 109 22.89 -12.51 -33.50
CA LEU A 109 23.49 -11.71 -34.56
C LEU A 109 23.92 -12.63 -35.71
N GLU A 110 23.52 -12.30 -36.92
CA GLU A 110 24.03 -12.95 -38.13
C GLU A 110 25.19 -12.12 -38.72
N LYS A 111 26.34 -12.76 -38.95
CA LYS A 111 27.48 -12.12 -39.63
C LYS A 111 28.30 -13.13 -40.40
N GLN A 112 28.56 -12.85 -41.68
CA GLN A 112 29.42 -13.67 -42.56
C GLN A 112 29.03 -15.16 -42.55
N ASP A 113 27.75 -15.47 -42.77
CA ASP A 113 27.22 -16.85 -42.78
C ASP A 113 27.28 -17.60 -41.43
N HIS A 114 27.60 -16.90 -40.34
CA HIS A 114 27.59 -17.44 -38.99
C HIS A 114 26.50 -16.79 -38.15
N LEU A 115 25.76 -17.62 -37.42
CA LEU A 115 24.81 -17.19 -36.41
C LEU A 115 25.50 -17.18 -35.04
N TYR A 116 25.55 -16.02 -34.42
CA TYR A 116 26.01 -15.83 -33.06
C TYR A 116 24.80 -15.74 -32.14
N ILE A 117 24.85 -16.47 -31.03
CA ILE A 117 23.80 -16.50 -30.01
C ILE A 117 24.45 -16.24 -28.67
N ALA A 118 23.88 -15.33 -27.89
CA ALA A 118 24.29 -15.06 -26.52
C ALA A 118 23.07 -15.17 -25.60
N ALA A 119 23.26 -15.79 -24.45
CA ALA A 119 22.35 -15.74 -23.32
C ALA A 119 23.16 -15.26 -22.11
N ALA A 120 22.66 -14.24 -21.43
CA ALA A 120 23.34 -13.60 -20.32
C ALA A 120 22.38 -13.45 -19.14
N ASP A 121 22.94 -13.60 -17.94
CA ASP A 121 22.27 -13.39 -16.66
C ASP A 121 23.01 -12.25 -15.94
N CYS A 122 22.35 -11.11 -15.83
CA CYS A 122 22.86 -9.96 -15.09
C CYS A 122 22.46 -10.11 -13.61
N THR A 123 23.43 -10.02 -12.70
CA THR A 123 23.17 -10.11 -11.26
C THR A 123 22.17 -9.05 -10.80
N GLY A 124 21.00 -9.49 -10.34
CA GLY A 124 19.92 -8.64 -9.88
C GLY A 124 18.60 -8.98 -10.58
N HIS A 125 17.48 -8.44 -10.11
CA HIS A 125 16.17 -8.61 -10.75
C HIS A 125 15.39 -7.31 -10.70
N GLY A 126 14.32 -7.20 -11.51
CA GLY A 126 13.58 -5.96 -11.64
C GLY A 126 14.38 -4.86 -12.32
N VAL A 127 14.09 -3.58 -11.98
CA VAL A 127 14.66 -2.41 -12.66
C VAL A 127 16.19 -2.39 -12.71
N PRO A 128 16.92 -2.65 -11.60
CA PRO A 128 18.37 -2.62 -11.63
C PRO A 128 19.00 -3.71 -12.51
N GLY A 129 18.41 -4.91 -12.54
CA GLY A 129 18.91 -6.01 -13.37
C GLY A 129 18.67 -5.75 -14.86
N ALA A 130 17.51 -5.19 -15.21
CA ALA A 130 17.13 -4.94 -16.61
C ALA A 130 17.87 -3.76 -17.27
N MET A 131 18.58 -2.92 -16.49
CA MET A 131 19.32 -1.75 -16.98
C MET A 131 20.84 -1.99 -17.06
N MET A 132 21.33 -3.20 -16.80
CA MET A 132 22.73 -3.58 -17.01
C MET A 132 23.06 -3.83 -18.48
#